data_AF-A0A2R6PGG5-F1
#
_entry.id   AF-A0A2R6PGG5-F1
#
_cell.length_a   1.000
_cell.length_b   1.000
_cell.length_c   1.000
_cell.angle_alpha   90.00
_cell.angle_beta   90.00
_cell.angle_gamma   90.00
#
_symmetry.space_group_name_H-M   'P 1'
#
loop_
_entity.id
_entity.type
_entity.pdbx_description
1 polymer ?
#
loop_
_entity_poly.entity_id
_entity_poly.type
_entity_poly.pdbx_seq_one_letter_code
_entity_poly.pdbx_strand_id
1 'polypeptide(L)'
;MDLKLHISAYDINCQYRIHFDSRMAEFQELQEELEELRGFRCDCFPTTQAGIGKLHIPAHTLACRYKYSMHWLPGSAMTDGEAAERIWSVLNHLSLRTREMNAGHRHDVINEYHNDQNLRRTHQLARELTRKYTVAVKQRDSAVQTVENLEVTVTKHIGSDELAGWKRREEEWKVKVVDRRNHKDLDNPYELTKSKALSQKDALAELRENIVQGSTEDSLVGTIEEGVALQEMK
;
A
#
# COMPACT_ATOMS: atom_id res chain seq x y z
N MET A 1 17.52 -14.88 -13.97
CA MET A 1 16.61 -14.93 -12.81
C MET A 1 15.33 -14.28 -13.28
N ASP A 2 14.28 -15.06 -13.47
CA ASP A 2 13.06 -14.53 -14.09
C ASP A 2 12.31 -13.72 -13.04
N LEU A 3 12.07 -12.44 -13.35
CA LEU A 3 11.26 -11.57 -12.52
C LEU A 3 9.82 -12.11 -12.56
N LYS A 4 9.32 -12.66 -11.45
CA LYS A 4 7.99 -13.30 -11.41
C LYS A 4 6.85 -12.32 -11.18
N LEU A 5 7.13 -11.25 -10.45
CA LEU A 5 6.14 -10.27 -10.01
C LEU A 5 6.77 -8.88 -10.05
N HIS A 6 6.04 -7.93 -10.62
CA HIS A 6 6.38 -6.52 -10.61
C HIS A 6 5.29 -5.75 -9.86
N ILE A 7 5.67 -5.08 -8.78
CA ILE A 7 4.81 -4.10 -8.11
C ILE A 7 5.08 -2.74 -8.73
N SER A 8 4.14 -2.27 -9.54
CA SER A 8 4.21 -0.96 -10.15
C SER A 8 3.53 0.04 -9.23
N ALA A 9 4.32 0.82 -8.49
CA ALA A 9 3.82 1.98 -7.75
C ALA A 9 3.92 3.22 -8.66
N TYR A 10 2.78 3.80 -9.02
CA TYR A 10 2.72 5.01 -9.83
C TYR A 10 1.45 5.80 -9.50
N ASP A 11 1.59 7.11 -9.34
CA ASP A 11 0.53 7.98 -8.81
C ASP A 11 -0.77 7.84 -9.58
N ILE A 12 -0.69 7.82 -10.91
CA ILE A 12 -1.86 7.76 -11.77
C ILE A 12 -2.15 6.35 -12.28
N ASN A 13 -1.73 5.30 -11.58
CA ASN A 13 -1.97 3.92 -12.03
C ASN A 13 -3.44 3.62 -12.30
N CYS A 14 -4.37 4.24 -11.59
CA CYS A 14 -5.81 4.09 -11.84
C CYS A 14 -6.25 4.57 -13.23
N GLN A 15 -5.50 5.46 -13.87
CA GLN A 15 -5.72 5.93 -15.24
C GLN A 15 -4.77 5.23 -16.21
N TYR A 16 -3.49 5.17 -15.86
CA TYR A 16 -2.45 4.59 -16.70
C TYR A 16 -2.73 3.12 -17.05
N ARG A 17 -3.31 2.35 -16.11
CA ARG A 17 -3.57 0.92 -16.30
C ARG A 17 -4.70 0.59 -17.26
N ILE A 18 -5.58 1.54 -17.57
CA ILE A 18 -6.74 1.32 -18.44
C ILE A 18 -6.33 0.75 -19.80
N HIS A 19 -5.27 1.31 -20.40
CA HIS A 19 -4.77 0.88 -21.71
C HIS A 19 -3.40 0.18 -21.63
N PHE A 20 -2.96 -0.25 -20.44
CA PHE A 20 -1.62 -0.83 -20.28
C PHE A 20 -1.45 -2.11 -21.10
N ASP A 21 -2.41 -3.04 -21.05
CA ASP A 21 -2.31 -4.32 -21.77
C ASP A 21 -2.26 -4.11 -23.29
N SER A 22 -3.04 -3.15 -23.81
CA SER A 22 -3.01 -2.77 -25.23
C SER A 22 -1.64 -2.22 -25.63
N ARG A 23 -1.05 -1.34 -24.81
CA ARG A 23 0.29 -0.80 -25.08
C ARG A 23 1.39 -1.86 -24.98
N MET A 24 1.25 -2.83 -24.08
CA MET A 24 2.20 -3.94 -23.98
C MET A 24 2.13 -4.86 -25.19
N ALA A 25 0.93 -5.10 -25.74
CA ALA A 25 0.75 -5.86 -26.98
C ALA A 25 1.36 -5.12 -28.19
N GLU A 26 1.07 -3.82 -28.34
CA GLU A 26 1.68 -2.97 -29.36
C GLU A 26 3.21 -2.95 -29.25
N PHE A 27 3.74 -2.86 -28.03
CA PHE A 27 5.19 -2.94 -27.80
C PHE A 27 5.78 -4.27 -28.27
N GLN A 28 5.09 -5.40 -28.04
CA GLN A 28 5.55 -6.72 -28.51
C GLN A 28 5.60 -6.79 -30.04
N GLU A 29 4.60 -6.23 -30.73
CA GLU A 29 4.59 -6.15 -32.20
C GLU A 29 5.80 -5.33 -32.71
N LEU A 30 6.06 -4.16 -32.10
CA LEU A 30 7.22 -3.32 -32.45
C LEU A 30 8.57 -4.00 -32.22
N GLN A 31 8.68 -4.90 -31.23
CA GLN A 31 9.91 -5.67 -30.99
C GLN A 31 10.21 -6.68 -32.11
N GLU A 32 9.20 -7.16 -32.82
CA GLU A 32 9.37 -8.06 -33.96
C GLU A 32 9.84 -7.28 -35.21
N GLU A 33 9.29 -6.07 -35.39
CA GLU A 33 9.55 -5.18 -36.52
C GLU A 33 10.91 -4.47 -36.45
N LEU A 34 11.30 -3.95 -35.28
CA LEU A 34 12.50 -3.13 -35.11
C LEU A 34 13.70 -3.96 -34.67
N GLU A 35 14.73 -3.98 -35.51
CA GLU A 35 15.93 -4.80 -35.29
C GLU A 35 16.71 -4.37 -34.04
N GLU A 36 16.69 -3.07 -33.72
CA GLU A 36 17.28 -2.51 -32.50
C GLU A 36 16.56 -2.99 -31.23
N LEU A 37 15.28 -3.35 -31.33
CA LEU A 37 14.47 -3.81 -30.21
C LEU A 37 14.52 -5.33 -30.02
N ARG A 38 15.01 -6.09 -31.01
CA ARG A 38 15.15 -7.56 -30.94
C ARG A 38 16.10 -8.06 -29.85
N GLY A 39 16.98 -7.19 -29.34
CA GLY A 39 17.84 -7.48 -28.19
C GLY A 39 17.11 -7.49 -26.85
N PHE A 40 15.90 -6.90 -26.78
CA PHE A 40 15.10 -6.79 -25.56
C PHE A 40 13.99 -7.86 -25.49
N ARG A 41 14.24 -9.08 -25.98
CA ARG A 41 13.23 -10.16 -25.91
C ARG A 41 12.88 -10.45 -24.46
N CYS A 42 11.61 -10.26 -24.14
CA CYS A 42 10.99 -10.67 -22.90
C CYS A 42 9.84 -11.60 -23.28
N ASP A 43 9.99 -12.90 -23.02
CA ASP A 43 8.99 -13.92 -23.40
C ASP A 43 7.60 -13.57 -22.83
N CYS A 44 7.57 -12.96 -21.65
CA CYS A 44 6.41 -12.28 -21.11
C CYS A 44 6.82 -11.21 -20.08
N PHE A 45 6.16 -10.06 -20.13
CA PHE A 45 6.31 -9.07 -19.05
C PHE A 45 5.82 -9.70 -17.74
N PRO A 46 6.53 -9.51 -16.60
CA PRO A 46 6.12 -10.08 -15.32
C PRO A 46 4.68 -9.69 -14.99
N THR A 47 3.99 -10.59 -14.30
CA THR A 47 2.70 -10.27 -13.68
C THR A 47 2.85 -8.97 -12.91
N THR A 48 2.05 -7.97 -13.29
CA THR A 48 2.20 -6.63 -12.74
C THR A 48 0.98 -6.26 -11.91
N GLN A 49 1.22 -6.00 -10.63
CA GLN A 49 0.23 -5.46 -9.71
C GLN A 49 0.42 -3.95 -9.63
N ALA A 50 -0.68 -3.21 -9.79
CA ALA A 50 -0.67 -1.76 -9.82
C ALA A 50 -1.05 -1.21 -8.45
N GLY A 51 -0.14 -0.43 -7.86
CA GLY A 51 -0.38 0.33 -6.64
C GLY A 51 -0.25 1.83 -6.89
N ILE A 52 -0.86 2.63 -6.02
CA ILE A 52 -0.64 4.07 -5.94
C ILE A 52 0.15 4.36 -4.67
N GLY A 53 1.09 5.30 -4.74
CA GLY A 53 1.89 5.76 -3.61
C GLY A 53 1.01 6.10 -2.39
N LYS A 54 1.46 5.75 -1.18
CA LYS A 54 0.67 5.95 0.04
C LYS A 54 0.39 7.44 0.32
N LEU A 55 1.27 8.34 -0.11
CA LEU A 55 1.06 9.78 0.01
C LEU A 55 0.03 10.29 -1.00
N HIS A 56 0.02 9.71 -2.20
CA HIS A 56 -0.82 10.13 -3.31
C HIS A 56 -2.23 9.54 -3.28
N ILE A 57 -2.39 8.30 -2.81
CA ILE A 57 -3.66 7.57 -2.82
C ILE A 57 -4.84 8.31 -2.13
N PRO A 58 -4.67 9.14 -1.07
CA PRO A 58 -5.77 9.89 -0.49
C PRO A 58 -6.36 10.96 -1.42
N ALA A 59 -5.58 11.47 -2.38
CA ALA A 59 -6.00 12.46 -3.37
C ALA A 59 -6.82 11.85 -4.52
N HIS A 60 -6.96 10.52 -4.55
CA HIS A 60 -7.79 9.82 -5.52
C HIS A 60 -9.22 9.61 -5.01
N THR A 61 -10.08 9.09 -5.89
CA THR A 61 -11.45 8.66 -5.52
C THR A 61 -11.43 7.64 -4.38
N LEU A 62 -12.50 7.58 -3.60
CA LEU A 62 -12.62 6.61 -2.49
C LEU A 62 -12.37 5.17 -2.94
N ALA A 63 -12.88 4.81 -4.12
CA ALA A 63 -12.65 3.50 -4.72
C ALA A 63 -11.17 3.16 -4.94
N CYS A 64 -10.36 4.15 -5.34
CA CYS A 64 -8.92 3.93 -5.56
C CYS A 64 -8.18 3.57 -4.26
N ARG A 65 -8.65 4.06 -3.11
CA ARG A 65 -7.98 3.88 -1.81
C ARG A 65 -7.85 2.43 -1.37
N TYR A 66 -8.76 1.55 -1.79
CA TYR A 66 -8.63 0.12 -1.54
C TYR A 66 -8.22 -0.65 -2.80
N LYS A 67 -8.69 -0.25 -3.99
CA LYS A 67 -8.36 -0.94 -5.26
C LYS A 67 -6.88 -0.88 -5.63
N TYR A 68 -6.21 0.22 -5.31
CA TYR A 68 -4.80 0.45 -5.62
C TYR A 68 -3.92 0.58 -4.37
N SER A 69 -4.42 0.18 -3.21
CA SER A 69 -3.61 0.21 -1.99
C SER A 69 -2.60 -0.92 -2.00
N MET A 70 -1.33 -0.54 -1.87
CA MET A 70 -0.22 -1.47 -1.71
C MET A 70 -0.30 -2.34 -0.44
N HIS A 71 -1.16 -1.99 0.53
CA HIS A 71 -1.40 -2.83 1.70
C HIS A 71 -2.04 -4.18 1.31
N TRP A 72 -2.85 -4.18 0.24
CA TRP A 72 -3.55 -5.37 -0.23
C TRP A 72 -2.80 -6.13 -1.31
N LEU A 73 -1.63 -5.65 -1.76
CA LEU A 73 -0.85 -6.26 -2.84
C LEU A 73 0.19 -7.25 -2.29
N PRO A 74 0.05 -8.57 -2.57
CA PRO A 74 1.02 -9.56 -2.15
C PRO A 74 2.42 -9.23 -2.66
N GLY A 75 3.43 -9.35 -1.79
CA GLY A 75 4.83 -9.05 -2.15
C GLY A 75 5.19 -7.56 -2.11
N SER A 76 4.23 -6.66 -1.88
CA SER A 76 4.49 -5.23 -1.69
C SER A 76 5.11 -4.89 -0.32
N ALA A 77 5.03 -5.82 0.64
CA ALA A 77 5.49 -5.64 2.02
C ALA A 77 4.99 -4.30 2.60
N MET A 78 5.83 -3.60 3.37
CA MET A 78 5.51 -2.27 3.92
C MET A 78 5.99 -1.11 3.04
N THR A 79 6.18 -1.34 1.73
CA THR A 79 6.56 -0.25 0.82
C THR A 79 5.48 0.84 0.78
N ASP A 80 5.91 2.07 0.53
CA ASP A 80 5.03 3.23 0.40
C ASP A 80 4.97 3.78 -1.03
N GLY A 81 5.82 3.30 -1.93
CA GLY A 81 5.86 3.77 -3.32
C GLY A 81 6.51 5.14 -3.50
N GLU A 82 6.95 5.81 -2.43
CA GLU A 82 7.39 7.22 -2.43
C GLU A 82 8.92 7.38 -2.57
N ALA A 83 9.59 6.40 -3.19
CA ALA A 83 11.05 6.36 -3.19
C ALA A 83 11.66 7.41 -4.15
N ALA A 84 10.98 7.70 -5.26
CA ALA A 84 11.45 8.66 -6.26
C ALA A 84 11.36 10.10 -5.73
N GLU A 85 10.30 10.41 -5.01
CA GLU A 85 9.97 11.70 -4.40
C GLU A 85 11.00 12.05 -3.32
N ARG A 86 11.43 11.05 -2.53
CA ARG A 86 12.53 11.22 -1.57
C ARG A 86 13.85 11.52 -2.26
N ILE A 87 14.12 10.91 -3.41
CA ILE A 87 15.33 11.22 -4.20
C ILE A 87 15.24 12.66 -4.70
N TRP A 88 14.08 13.10 -5.20
CA TRP A 88 13.87 14.49 -5.64
C TRP A 88 14.09 15.51 -4.54
N SER A 89 13.63 15.24 -3.32
CA SER A 89 13.89 16.11 -2.16
C SER A 89 15.40 16.34 -1.96
N VAL A 90 16.21 15.28 -2.10
CA VAL A 90 17.67 15.41 -2.00
C VAL A 90 18.26 16.15 -3.21
N LEU A 91 17.76 15.87 -4.43
CA LEU A 91 18.20 16.55 -5.65
C LEU A 91 17.89 18.04 -5.66
N ASN A 92 16.83 18.49 -4.98
CA ASN A 92 16.53 19.91 -4.87
C ASN A 92 17.71 20.70 -4.28
N HIS A 93 18.41 20.14 -3.29
CA HIS A 93 19.63 20.76 -2.76
C HIS A 93 20.79 20.75 -3.76
N LEU A 94 20.92 19.68 -4.56
CA LEU A 94 21.94 19.59 -5.60
C LEU A 94 21.69 20.58 -6.75
N SER A 95 20.42 20.88 -7.04
CA SER A 95 20.04 21.82 -8.11
C SER A 95 20.66 23.21 -7.90
N LEU A 96 20.67 23.71 -6.66
CA LEU A 96 21.28 25.00 -6.31
C LEU A 96 22.81 24.96 -6.45
N ARG A 97 23.45 23.86 -6.05
CA ARG A 97 24.90 23.69 -6.15
C ARG A 97 25.40 23.60 -7.58
N THR A 98 24.57 23.10 -8.48
CA THR A 98 24.92 22.87 -9.88
C THR A 98 24.46 23.98 -10.82
N ARG A 99 23.84 25.04 -10.30
CA ARG A 99 23.19 26.09 -11.11
C ARG A 99 24.15 26.86 -12.00
N GLU A 100 25.34 27.21 -11.48
CA GLU A 100 26.36 27.99 -12.20
C GLU A 100 27.35 27.12 -12.98
N MET A 101 27.17 25.79 -12.95
CA MET A 101 28.04 24.86 -13.67
C MET A 101 27.69 24.85 -15.16
N ASN A 102 28.69 24.65 -16.03
CA ASN A 102 28.43 24.40 -17.44
C ASN A 102 27.64 23.08 -17.62
N ALA A 103 26.99 22.90 -18.77
CA ALA A 103 26.06 21.79 -19.00
C ALA A 103 26.69 20.40 -18.81
N GLY A 104 27.92 20.20 -19.29
CA GLY A 104 28.64 18.92 -19.15
C GLY A 104 28.99 18.64 -17.70
N HIS A 105 29.61 19.61 -17.02
CA HIS A 105 29.98 19.46 -15.61
C HIS A 105 28.76 19.26 -14.70
N ARG A 106 27.65 19.96 -14.97
CA ARG A 106 26.38 19.77 -14.26
C ARG A 106 25.87 18.34 -14.41
N HIS A 107 25.90 17.80 -15.63
CA HIS A 107 25.47 16.43 -15.90
C HIS A 107 26.34 15.40 -15.15
N ASP A 108 27.66 15.57 -15.19
CA ASP A 108 28.59 14.66 -14.51
C ASP A 108 28.40 14.69 -12.99
N VAL A 109 28.25 15.86 -12.39
CA VAL A 109 28.01 16.01 -10.95
C VAL A 109 26.68 15.37 -10.51
N ILE A 110 25.62 15.53 -11.31
CA ILE A 110 24.33 14.88 -11.03
C ILE A 110 24.46 13.35 -11.10
N ASN A 111 25.16 12.83 -12.12
CA ASN A 111 25.38 11.39 -12.26
C ASN A 111 26.24 10.81 -11.15
N GLU A 112 27.31 11.51 -10.75
CA GLU A 112 28.16 11.09 -9.62
C GLU A 112 27.33 10.98 -8.33
N TYR A 113 26.46 11.95 -8.08
CA TYR A 113 25.59 11.94 -6.91
C TYR A 113 24.59 10.78 -6.92
N HIS A 114 23.97 10.51 -8.07
CA HIS A 114 23.10 9.34 -8.25
C HIS A 114 23.86 8.02 -8.07
N ASN A 115 25.07 7.93 -8.61
CA ASN A 115 25.91 6.74 -8.48
C ASN A 115 26.29 6.48 -7.01
N ASP A 116 26.71 7.51 -6.29
CA ASP A 116 27.01 7.42 -4.85
C ASP A 116 25.76 7.01 -4.03
N GLN A 117 24.59 7.58 -4.34
CA GLN A 117 23.34 7.15 -3.71
C GLN A 117 23.03 5.66 -3.96
N ASN A 118 23.18 5.20 -5.20
CA ASN A 118 22.95 3.81 -5.58
C ASN A 118 23.93 2.87 -4.88
N LEU A 119 25.22 3.25 -4.82
CA LEU A 119 26.27 2.51 -4.16
C LEU A 119 25.96 2.37 -2.66
N ARG A 120 25.66 3.49 -1.98
CA ARG A 120 25.29 3.49 -0.56
C ARG A 120 24.06 2.63 -0.30
N ARG A 121 23.01 2.74 -1.11
CA ARG A 121 21.79 1.91 -0.97
C ARG A 121 22.10 0.43 -1.15
N THR A 122 22.88 0.07 -2.17
CA THR A 122 23.25 -1.31 -2.47
C THR A 122 24.04 -1.93 -1.32
N HIS A 123 25.05 -1.25 -0.80
CA HIS A 123 25.83 -1.76 0.34
C HIS A 123 25.05 -1.79 1.65
N GLN A 124 24.09 -0.88 1.84
CA GLN A 124 23.25 -0.85 3.05
C GLN A 124 22.06 -1.81 2.98
N LEU A 125 21.76 -2.38 1.80
CA LEU A 125 20.54 -3.15 1.57
C LEU A 125 20.38 -4.31 2.55
N ALA A 126 21.43 -5.11 2.75
CA ALA A 126 21.40 -6.25 3.68
C ALA A 126 21.10 -5.81 5.12
N ARG A 127 21.70 -4.70 5.57
CA ARG A 127 21.49 -4.15 6.92
C ARG A 127 20.08 -3.59 7.07
N GLU A 128 19.60 -2.83 6.08
CA GLU A 128 18.25 -2.25 6.12
C GLU A 128 17.16 -3.32 6.05
N LEU A 129 17.32 -4.35 5.21
CA LEU A 129 16.37 -5.46 5.14
C LEU A 129 16.33 -6.25 6.44
N THR A 130 17.48 -6.57 7.04
CA THR A 130 17.55 -7.24 8.34
C THR A 130 16.85 -6.42 9.43
N ARG A 131 17.12 -5.11 9.49
CA ARG A 131 16.48 -4.22 10.46
C ARG A 131 14.96 -4.16 10.26
N LYS A 132 14.51 -3.98 9.02
CA LYS A 132 13.08 -3.94 8.66
C LYS A 132 12.38 -5.26 8.98
N TYR A 133 13.03 -6.40 8.74
CA TYR A 133 12.51 -7.72 9.09
C TYR A 133 12.27 -7.85 10.59
N THR A 134 13.24 -7.48 11.43
CA THR A 134 13.07 -7.51 12.90
C THR A 134 11.90 -6.64 13.37
N VAL A 135 11.73 -5.45 12.78
CA VAL A 135 10.59 -4.58 13.08
C VAL A 135 9.28 -5.23 12.64
N ALA A 136 9.25 -5.80 11.43
CA ALA A 136 8.06 -6.47 10.89
C ALA A 136 7.62 -7.67 11.73
N VAL A 137 8.56 -8.47 12.26
CA VAL A 137 8.25 -9.58 13.17
C VAL A 137 7.56 -9.06 14.44
N LYS A 138 8.12 -8.03 15.09
CA LYS A 138 7.51 -7.43 16.28
C LYS A 138 6.12 -6.85 16.01
N GLN A 139 5.96 -6.15 14.89
CA GLN A 139 4.67 -5.59 14.48
C GLN A 139 3.64 -6.68 14.19
N ARG A 140 4.07 -7.78 13.54
CA ARG A 140 3.21 -8.94 13.31
C ARG A 140 2.76 -9.56 14.62
N ASP A 141 3.68 -9.80 15.56
CA ASP A 141 3.35 -10.44 16.83
C ASP A 141 2.35 -9.58 17.64
N SER A 142 2.56 -8.25 17.66
CA SER A 142 1.59 -7.31 18.24
C SER A 142 0.23 -7.36 17.53
N ALA A 143 0.21 -7.35 16.20
CA ALA A 143 -1.03 -7.37 15.43
C ALA A 143 -1.81 -8.68 15.62
N VAL A 144 -1.12 -9.82 15.69
CA VAL A 144 -1.72 -11.12 15.99
C VAL A 144 -2.39 -11.09 17.37
N GLN A 145 -1.69 -10.62 18.40
CA GLN A 145 -2.25 -10.53 19.75
C GLN A 145 -3.48 -9.62 19.79
N THR A 146 -3.43 -8.46 19.11
CA THR A 146 -4.58 -7.55 19.02
C THR A 146 -5.77 -8.23 18.35
N VAL A 147 -5.56 -8.92 17.22
CA VAL A 147 -6.64 -9.63 16.52
C VAL A 147 -7.22 -10.74 17.39
N GLU A 148 -6.39 -11.55 18.05
CA GLU A 148 -6.86 -12.61 18.95
C GLU A 148 -7.74 -12.06 20.08
N ASN A 149 -7.31 -10.97 20.72
CA ASN A 149 -8.08 -10.32 21.78
C ASN A 149 -9.44 -9.81 21.25
N LEU A 150 -9.43 -9.14 20.10
CA LEU A 150 -10.65 -8.65 19.46
C LEU A 150 -11.61 -9.79 19.11
N GLU A 151 -11.08 -10.90 18.58
CA GLU A 151 -11.88 -12.07 18.21
C GLU A 151 -12.51 -12.75 19.43
N VAL A 152 -11.82 -12.80 20.57
CA VAL A 152 -12.39 -13.30 21.84
C VAL A 152 -13.58 -12.43 22.27
N THR A 153 -13.41 -11.10 22.27
CA THR A 153 -14.48 -10.17 22.67
C THR A 153 -15.67 -10.23 21.71
N VAL A 154 -15.42 -10.24 20.40
CA VAL A 154 -16.48 -10.37 19.37
C VAL A 154 -17.20 -11.70 19.50
N THR A 155 -16.49 -12.81 19.71
CA THR A 155 -17.11 -14.13 19.88
C THR A 155 -17.99 -14.18 21.13
N LYS A 156 -17.55 -13.56 22.24
CA LYS A 156 -18.29 -13.50 23.50
C LYS A 156 -19.59 -12.71 23.39
N HIS A 157 -19.60 -11.59 22.68
CA HIS A 157 -20.73 -10.65 22.68
C HIS A 157 -21.59 -10.65 21.41
N ILE A 158 -21.04 -11.02 20.26
CA ILE A 158 -21.74 -11.04 18.95
C ILE A 158 -21.99 -12.47 18.49
N GLY A 159 -21.03 -13.38 18.73
CA GLY A 159 -21.15 -14.80 18.42
C GLY A 159 -20.15 -15.28 17.35
N SER A 160 -19.83 -16.57 17.39
CA SER A 160 -18.83 -17.21 16.52
C SER A 160 -19.22 -17.24 15.04
N ASP A 161 -20.51 -17.43 14.75
CA ASP A 161 -20.99 -17.59 13.37
C ASP A 161 -20.88 -16.28 12.58
N GLU A 162 -21.13 -15.14 13.23
CA GLU A 162 -21.01 -13.82 12.62
C GLU A 162 -19.54 -13.50 12.30
N LEU A 163 -18.64 -13.76 13.25
CA LEU A 163 -17.19 -13.60 13.04
C LEU A 163 -16.69 -14.49 11.90
N ALA A 164 -17.15 -15.75 11.83
CA ALA A 164 -16.81 -16.66 10.74
C ALA A 164 -17.33 -16.14 9.38
N GLY A 165 -18.51 -15.53 9.37
CA GLY A 165 -19.06 -14.84 8.20
C GLY A 165 -18.18 -13.66 7.75
N TRP A 166 -17.70 -12.85 8.68
CA TRP A 166 -16.82 -11.70 8.38
C TRP A 166 -15.49 -12.13 7.81
N LYS A 167 -14.82 -13.12 8.42
CA LYS A 167 -13.56 -13.69 7.92
C LYS A 167 -13.70 -14.22 6.50
N ARG A 168 -14.82 -14.89 6.20
CA ARG A 168 -15.09 -15.41 4.85
C ARG A 168 -15.25 -14.29 3.82
N ARG A 169 -16.05 -13.26 4.13
CA ARG A 169 -16.21 -12.08 3.27
C ARG A 169 -14.88 -11.37 3.02
N GLU A 170 -14.07 -11.25 4.06
CA GLU A 170 -12.74 -10.64 3.99
C GLU A 170 -11.80 -11.42 3.05
N GLU A 171 -11.72 -12.74 3.21
CA GLU A 171 -10.87 -13.61 2.39
C GLU A 171 -11.27 -13.55 0.90
N GLU A 172 -12.57 -13.67 0.61
CA GLU A 172 -13.10 -13.55 -0.74
C GLU A 172 -12.79 -12.19 -1.36
N TRP A 173 -12.84 -11.13 -0.56
CA TRP A 173 -12.54 -9.78 -1.01
C TRP A 173 -11.04 -9.57 -1.26
N LYS A 174 -10.17 -10.06 -0.37
CA LYS A 174 -8.70 -9.98 -0.51
C LYS A 174 -8.22 -10.61 -1.81
N VAL A 175 -8.80 -11.74 -2.22
CA VAL A 175 -8.48 -12.36 -3.51
C VAL A 175 -8.92 -11.48 -4.69
N LYS A 176 -10.12 -10.87 -4.61
CA LYS A 176 -10.67 -10.04 -5.68
C LYS A 176 -9.95 -8.70 -5.83
N VAL A 177 -9.56 -8.05 -4.73
CA VAL A 177 -8.96 -6.70 -4.78
C VAL A 177 -7.57 -6.68 -5.42
N VAL A 178 -6.85 -7.80 -5.41
CA VAL A 178 -5.51 -7.91 -6.02
C VAL A 178 -5.57 -7.86 -7.55
N ASP A 179 -6.60 -8.45 -8.16
CA ASP A 179 -6.77 -8.45 -9.62
C ASP A 179 -7.67 -7.29 -10.07
N ARG A 180 -7.08 -6.35 -10.82
CA ARG A 180 -7.79 -5.20 -11.38
C ARG A 180 -9.02 -5.57 -12.22
N ARG A 181 -9.04 -6.76 -12.82
CA ARG A 181 -10.17 -7.22 -13.65
C ARG A 181 -11.45 -7.36 -12.84
N ASN A 182 -11.33 -7.58 -11.54
CA ASN A 182 -12.46 -7.70 -10.63
C ASN A 182 -12.92 -6.35 -10.06
N HIS A 183 -12.23 -5.23 -10.37
CA HIS A 183 -12.47 -3.95 -9.70
C HIS A 183 -13.76 -3.24 -10.09
N LYS A 184 -14.41 -3.60 -11.20
CA LYS A 184 -15.55 -2.85 -11.74
C LYS A 184 -16.66 -2.65 -10.69
N ASP A 185 -17.06 -3.73 -10.05
CA ASP A 185 -18.17 -3.79 -9.08
C ASP A 185 -17.68 -4.28 -7.70
N LEU A 186 -16.39 -4.07 -7.41
CA LEU A 186 -15.80 -4.46 -6.13
C LEU A 186 -16.00 -3.36 -5.10
N ASP A 187 -16.82 -3.65 -4.09
CA ASP A 187 -17.01 -2.82 -2.91
C ASP A 187 -16.00 -3.14 -1.81
N ASN A 188 -15.78 -2.19 -0.89
CA ASN A 188 -14.87 -2.35 0.24
C ASN A 188 -15.65 -2.86 1.48
N PRO A 189 -15.35 -4.05 2.02
CA PRO A 189 -16.05 -4.61 3.18
C PRO A 189 -15.80 -3.83 4.47
N TYR A 190 -14.74 -3.01 4.53
CA TYR A 190 -14.43 -2.16 5.68
C TYR A 190 -15.08 -0.77 5.58
N GLU A 191 -15.70 -0.43 4.44
CA GLU A 191 -16.39 0.84 4.30
C GLU A 191 -17.83 0.68 4.78
N LEU A 192 -18.15 1.33 5.90
CA LEU A 192 -19.51 1.34 6.42
C LEU A 192 -20.42 2.04 5.41
N THR A 193 -21.40 1.33 4.89
CA THR A 193 -22.46 1.93 4.08
C THR A 193 -23.17 2.95 4.96
N LYS A 194 -23.24 4.20 4.50
CA LYS A 194 -23.93 5.30 5.20
C LYS A 194 -25.45 5.02 5.29
N SER A 195 -25.85 4.07 6.11
CA SER A 195 -27.16 4.12 6.75
C SER A 195 -27.16 5.27 7.76
N LYS A 196 -28.31 5.64 8.32
CA LYS A 196 -28.42 6.67 9.37
C LYS A 196 -27.69 6.21 10.64
N ALA A 197 -26.37 6.25 10.61
CA ALA A 197 -25.50 6.02 11.76
C ALA A 197 -25.19 7.35 12.43
N LEU A 198 -25.00 7.31 13.74
CA LEU A 198 -24.52 8.43 14.53
C LEU A 198 -23.18 8.93 13.96
N SER A 199 -22.91 10.23 14.03
CA SER A 199 -21.57 10.72 13.71
C SER A 199 -20.56 10.10 14.67
N GLN A 200 -19.27 10.01 14.31
CA GLN A 200 -18.23 9.49 15.21
C GLN A 200 -18.25 10.20 16.56
N LYS A 201 -18.55 11.51 16.56
CA LYS A 201 -18.69 12.32 17.77
C LYS A 201 -19.91 11.91 18.60
N ASP A 202 -21.05 11.66 17.97
CA ASP A 202 -22.29 11.29 18.64
C ASP A 202 -22.21 9.85 19.19
N ALA A 203 -21.60 8.93 18.45
CA ALA A 203 -21.32 7.57 18.92
C ALA A 203 -20.37 7.58 20.12
N LEU A 204 -19.30 8.38 20.09
CA LEU A 204 -18.39 8.54 21.24
C LEU A 204 -19.07 9.18 22.45
N ALA A 205 -20.00 10.12 22.23
CA ALA A 205 -20.77 10.72 23.32
C ALA A 205 -21.68 9.69 23.99
N GLU A 206 -22.44 8.90 23.21
CA GLU A 206 -23.25 7.81 23.74
C GLU A 206 -22.41 6.73 24.44
N LEU A 207 -21.23 6.38 23.91
CA LEU A 207 -20.34 5.41 24.54
C LEU A 207 -19.83 5.95 25.89
N ARG A 208 -19.42 7.23 25.96
CA ARG A 208 -18.98 7.88 27.21
C ARG A 208 -20.07 7.93 28.28
N GLU A 209 -21.33 8.13 27.90
CA GLU A 209 -22.45 8.08 28.84
C GLU A 209 -22.68 6.66 29.39
N ASN A 210 -22.50 5.62 28.57
CA ASN A 210 -22.67 4.22 28.98
C ASN A 210 -21.48 3.65 29.79
N ILE A 211 -20.28 4.21 29.67
CA ILE A 211 -19.05 3.77 30.38
C ILE A 211 -19.11 4.03 31.89
N VAL A 212 -19.92 5.00 32.36
CA VAL A 212 -20.02 5.34 33.79
C VAL A 212 -20.57 4.18 34.64
N GLN A 213 -21.05 3.10 34.02
CA GLN A 213 -21.71 1.97 34.70
C GLN A 213 -20.94 0.62 34.69
N GLY A 214 -19.72 0.49 34.13
CA GLY A 214 -18.99 -0.80 34.17
C GLY A 214 -17.53 -0.79 33.68
N SER A 215 -16.72 -1.77 34.10
CA SER A 215 -15.29 -1.88 33.76
C SER A 215 -15.05 -2.15 32.26
N THR A 216 -14.13 -1.40 31.66
CA THR A 216 -13.98 -1.26 30.20
C THR A 216 -13.15 -2.34 29.50
N GLU A 217 -12.24 -3.04 30.21
CA GLU A 217 -11.21 -3.90 29.57
C GLU A 217 -11.76 -5.12 28.80
N ASP A 218 -12.98 -5.60 29.11
CA ASP A 218 -13.55 -6.83 28.54
C ASP A 218 -14.93 -6.62 27.86
N SER A 219 -15.20 -5.35 27.52
CA SER A 219 -16.47 -4.88 26.98
C SER A 219 -16.37 -4.55 25.49
N LEU A 220 -17.47 -4.69 24.74
CA LEU A 220 -17.57 -4.23 23.35
C LEU A 220 -17.16 -2.75 23.19
N VAL A 221 -17.44 -1.93 24.19
CA VAL A 221 -17.08 -0.51 24.21
C VAL A 221 -15.57 -0.32 24.25
N GLY A 222 -14.86 -1.05 25.11
CA GLY A 222 -13.39 -1.01 25.18
C GLY A 222 -12.73 -1.44 23.87
N THR A 223 -13.28 -2.47 23.22
CA THR A 223 -12.86 -2.90 21.88
C THR A 223 -13.08 -1.82 20.81
N ILE A 224 -14.20 -1.10 20.84
CA ILE A 224 -14.47 0.01 19.92
C ILE A 224 -13.49 1.16 20.18
N GLU A 225 -13.22 1.50 21.44
CA GLU A 225 -12.25 2.54 21.80
C GLU A 225 -10.83 2.18 21.34
N GLU A 226 -10.39 0.94 21.54
CA GLU A 226 -9.10 0.45 21.03
C GLU A 226 -9.05 0.54 19.50
N GLY A 227 -10.11 0.13 18.80
CA GLY A 227 -10.22 0.24 17.35
C GLY A 227 -10.14 1.69 16.84
N VAL A 228 -10.81 2.63 17.53
CA VAL A 228 -10.73 4.07 17.22
C VAL A 228 -9.33 4.61 17.47
N ALA A 229 -8.72 4.25 18.61
CA ALA A 229 -7.36 4.67 18.93
C ALA A 229 -6.36 4.18 17.86
N LEU A 230 -6.48 2.92 17.41
CA LEU A 230 -5.68 2.37 16.33
C LEU A 230 -5.88 3.12 15.00
N GLN A 231 -7.11 3.54 14.69
CA GLN A 231 -7.40 4.33 13.50
C GLN A 231 -6.83 5.76 13.57
N GLU A 232 -6.76 6.33 14.78
CA GLU A 232 -6.22 7.67 15.03
C GLU A 232 -4.69 7.70 15.15
N MET A 233 -4.04 6.56 15.40
CA MET A 233 -2.59 6.37 15.29
C MET A 233 -2.13 6.50 13.83
N LYS A 234 -2.11 7.73 13.31
CA LYS A 234 -1.47 8.11 12.05
C LYS A 234 0.03 8.25 12.19
#